data_AF-A0AAD9BUT6-F1
#
_entry.id   AF-A0AAD9BUT6-F1
#
_cell.length_a   1.000
_cell.length_b   1.000
_cell.length_c   1.000
_cell.angle_alpha   90.00
_cell.angle_beta   90.00
_cell.angle_gamma   90.00
#
_symmetry.space_group_name_H-M   'P 1'
#
loop_
_entity.id
_entity.type
_entity.pdbx_description
1 polymer ?
#
loop_
_entity_poly.entity_id
_entity_poly.type
_entity_poly.pdbx_seq_one_letter_code
_entity_poly.pdbx_strand_id
1 'polypeptide(L)' 'MDNNLYQTIVDYKRKGQYPLDSTKTFKKDIRRKASTYFLDDGALYYMKGPGKATKSKVVIGAEEANAIFIDFHDSATG' A
#
# COMPACT_ATOMS: atom_id res chain seq x y z
N MET A 1 5.53 0.05 -6.34
CA MET A 1 5.30 1.34 -5.64
C MET A 1 6.67 1.82 -5.19
N ASP A 2 7.00 3.11 -5.25
CA ASP A 2 8.34 3.56 -4.82
C ASP A 2 8.56 3.19 -3.34
N ASN A 3 9.69 2.58 -3.02
CA ASN A 3 10.01 2.13 -1.67
C ASN A 3 9.89 3.27 -0.64
N ASN A 4 10.36 4.46 -1.03
CA ASN A 4 10.29 5.67 -0.21
C ASN A 4 8.84 6.15 0.05
N LEU A 5 7.96 5.97 -0.93
CA LEU A 5 6.54 6.34 -0.82
C LEU A 5 5.76 5.36 0.07
N TYR A 6 6.04 4.06 -0.04
CA TYR A 6 5.45 3.04 0.84
C TYR A 6 5.80 3.34 2.30
N GLN A 7 7.09 3.48 2.59
CA GLN A 7 7.58 3.76 3.94
C GLN A 7 6.95 5.05 4.50
N THR A 8 6.88 6.09 3.69
CA THR A 8 6.22 7.36 4.05
C THR A 8 4.74 7.16 4.43
N ILE A 9 3.99 6.36 3.68
CA ILE A 9 2.57 6.11 3.99
C ILE A 9 2.43 5.25 5.26
N VAL A 10 3.30 4.26 5.46
CA VAL A 10 3.34 3.45 6.68
C VAL A 10 3.64 4.32 7.90
N ASP A 11 4.70 5.12 7.86
CA ASP A 11 5.06 6.02 8.95
C ASP A 11 3.98 7.07 9.20
N TYR A 12 3.32 7.59 8.14
CA TYR A 12 2.18 8.48 8.30
C TYR A 12 0.99 7.80 8.98
N LYS A 13 0.65 6.57 8.59
CA LYS A 13 -0.48 5.83 9.18
C LYS A 13 -0.18 5.34 10.59
N ARG A 14 1.07 4.99 10.88
CA ARG A 14 1.51 4.43 12.17
C ARG A 14 1.84 5.51 13.19
N LYS A 15 2.54 6.57 12.78
CA LYS A 15 3.06 7.64 13.65
C LYS A 15 2.41 9.01 13.41
N GLY A 16 1.64 9.18 12.33
CA GLY A 16 1.07 10.49 11.96
C GLY A 16 2.11 11.48 11.40
N GLN A 17 3.32 11.02 11.08
CA GLN A 17 4.43 11.88 10.67
C GLN A 17 4.62 11.92 9.15
N TYR A 18 5.05 13.08 8.66
CA TYR A 18 5.48 13.26 7.28
C TYR A 18 7.00 13.44 7.24
N PRO A 19 7.70 13.06 6.15
CA PRO A 19 9.12 13.34 5.98
C PRO A 19 9.41 14.84 6.13
N LEU A 20 10.58 15.18 6.69
CA LEU A 20 10.95 16.56 7.01
C LEU A 20 10.85 17.50 5.79
N ASP A 21 11.29 17.02 4.63
CA ASP A 21 11.28 17.76 3.36
C ASP A 21 9.97 17.65 2.56
N SER A 22 8.88 17.22 3.20
CA SER A 22 7.60 17.07 2.52
C SER A 22 6.97 18.42 2.16
N THR A 23 6.86 18.71 0.87
CA THR A 23 6.12 19.87 0.36
C THR A 23 4.62 19.76 0.67
N LYS A 24 3.90 20.89 0.73
CA LYS A 24 2.43 20.91 0.95
C LYS A 24 1.68 20.01 -0.05
N THR A 25 2.10 20.03 -1.33
CA THR A 25 1.55 19.18 -2.39
C THR A 25 1.80 17.70 -2.10
N PHE A 26 3.03 17.34 -1.69
CA PHE A 26 3.40 15.98 -1.34
C PHE A 26 2.57 15.46 -0.14
N LYS A 27 2.43 16.25 0.93
CA LYS A 27 1.59 15.88 2.09
C LYS A 27 0.13 15.64 1.68
N LYS A 28 -0.43 16.48 0.80
CA LYS A 28 -1.79 16.31 0.26
C LYS A 28 -1.91 15.01 -0.55
N ASP A 29 -0.92 14.70 -1.37
CA ASP A 29 -0.89 13.47 -2.17
C ASP A 29 -0.79 12.22 -1.29
N ILE A 30 0.12 12.23 -0.30
CA ILE A 30 0.24 11.18 0.73
C ILE A 30 -1.08 11.00 1.45
N ARG A 31 -1.71 12.06 1.95
CA ARG A 31 -2.97 11.96 2.67
C ARG A 31 -4.07 11.37 1.79
N ARG A 32 -4.16 11.78 0.52
CA ARG A 32 -5.13 11.24 -0.44
C ARG A 32 -4.88 9.76 -0.72
N LYS A 33 -3.64 9.38 -0.98
CA LYS A 33 -3.22 7.98 -1.19
C LYS A 33 -3.47 7.14 0.07
N ALA A 34 -3.07 7.63 1.23
CA ALA A 34 -3.27 6.98 2.51
C ALA A 34 -4.75 6.75 2.83
N SER A 35 -5.69 7.54 2.32
CA SER A 35 -7.14 7.26 2.45
C SER A 35 -7.60 6.05 1.62
N THR A 36 -6.90 5.70 0.54
CA THR A 36 -7.17 4.50 -0.27
C THR A 36 -6.48 3.24 0.23
N TYR A 37 -5.50 3.38 1.12
CA TYR A 37 -4.79 2.27 1.74
C TYR A 37 -5.20 2.10 3.21
N PHE A 38 -5.27 0.84 3.63
CA PHE A 38 -5.53 0.45 5.00
C PHE A 38 -4.24 -0.12 5.58
N LEU A 39 -3.79 0.38 6.72
CA LEU A 39 -2.63 -0.19 7.43
C LEU A 39 -3.17 -1.18 8.45
N ASP A 40 -2.81 -2.46 8.31
CA ASP A 40 -3.21 -3.54 9.22
C ASP A 40 -1.96 -4.35 9.55
N ASP A 41 -1.68 -4.57 10.83
CA ASP A 41 -0.50 -5.32 11.31
C ASP A 41 0.86 -4.92 10.66
N GLY A 42 1.04 -3.62 10.39
CA GLY A 42 2.26 -3.10 9.75
C GLY A 42 2.37 -3.33 8.24
N ALA A 43 1.37 -3.94 7.61
CA ALA A 43 1.26 -4.07 6.15
C ALA A 43 0.19 -3.11 5.59
N LEU A 44 0.48 -2.54 4.41
CA LEU A 44 -0.51 -1.75 3.68
C LEU A 44 -1.39 -2.68 2.84
N TYR A 45 -2.69 -2.42 2.84
CA TYR A 45 -3.69 -3.12 2.05
C TYR A 45 -4.42 -2.10 1.18
N TYR A 46 -4.47 -2.36 -0.11
CA TYR A 46 -5.28 -1.61 -1.06
C TYR A 46 -6.62 -2.28 -1.22
N MET A 47 -7.71 -1.54 -1.01
CA MET A 47 -9.05 -2.07 -1.18
C MET A 47 -9.52 -1.87 -2.64
N LYS A 48 -9.88 -2.97 -3.31
CA LYS A 48 -10.43 -3.02 -4.67
C LYS A 48 -11.84 -3.61 -4.67
N GLY A 49 -12.57 -3.34 -5.75
CA GLY A 49 -13.90 -3.90 -6.03
C GLY A 49 -15.07 -3.08 -5.48
N PRO A 50 -16.30 -3.37 -5.94
CA PRO A 50 -17.51 -2.72 -5.45
C PRO A 50 -17.64 -2.95 -3.94
N GLY A 51 -17.82 -1.86 -3.19
CA GLY A 51 -17.94 -1.93 -1.73
C GLY A 51 -16.65 -2.28 -0.97
N LYS A 52 -15.46 -2.21 -1.60
CA LYS A 52 -14.17 -2.54 -0.95
C LYS A 52 -14.07 -4.00 -0.48
N ALA A 53 -14.71 -4.92 -1.21
CA ALA A 53 -14.76 -6.34 -0.84
C ALA A 53 -13.40 -7.05 -0.91
N THR A 54 -12.49 -6.60 -1.78
CA THR A 54 -11.18 -7.25 -1.99
C THR A 54 -10.07 -6.43 -1.36
N LYS A 55 -9.27 -7.04 -0.49
CA LYS A 55 -8.08 -6.43 0.12
C LYS A 55 -6.86 -7.02 -0.56
N SER A 56 -6.04 -6.19 -1.20
CA SER A 56 -4.78 -6.60 -1.81
C SER A 56 -3.63 -6.04 -0.98
N LYS A 57 -2.79 -6.90 -0.41
CA LYS A 57 -1.57 -6.46 0.29
C LYS A 57 -0.67 -5.72 -0.70
N VAL A 58 -0.27 -4.51 -0.35
CA VAL A 58 0.67 -3.69 -1.10
C VAL A 58 2.05 -4.13 -0.70
N VAL A 59 2.81 -4.59 -1.67
CA VAL A 59 4.21 -5.00 -1.52
C VAL A 59 5.13 -3.99 -2.20
N ILE A 60 6.34 -3.90 -1.66
CA ILE A 60 7.24 -2.78 -1.87
C ILE A 60 8.10 -2.99 -3.13
N GLY A 61 8.38 -4.26 -3.47
CA GLY A 61 9.14 -4.67 -4.66
C GLY A 61 8.30 -5.29 -5.78
N ALA A 62 8.79 -5.17 -7.02
CA ALA A 62 8.25 -5.91 -8.16
C ALA A 62 8.42 -7.44 -7.98
N GLU A 63 9.48 -7.88 -7.30
CA GLU A 63 9.71 -9.28 -6.96
C GLU A 63 8.67 -9.84 -5.99
N GLU A 64 8.37 -9.13 -4.90
CA GLU A 64 7.30 -9.54 -3.97
C GLU A 64 5.90 -9.46 -4.62
N ALA A 65 5.67 -8.49 -5.49
CA ALA A 65 4.42 -8.38 -6.26
C ALA A 65 4.25 -9.56 -7.22
N ASN A 66 5.34 -10.00 -7.87
CA ASN A 66 5.32 -11.13 -8.77
C ASN A 66 5.16 -12.46 -8.02
N ALA A 67 5.78 -12.62 -6.84
CA ALA A 67 5.60 -13.80 -6.00
C ALA A 67 4.13 -13.99 -5.56
N ILE A 68 3.45 -12.92 -5.15
CA ILE A 68 2.02 -12.98 -4.81
C ILE A 68 1.16 -13.22 -6.06
N PHE A 69 1.54 -12.67 -7.21
CA PHE A 69 0.82 -12.88 -8.46
C PHE A 69 0.90 -14.34 -8.95
N ILE A 70 2.07 -14.97 -8.79
CA ILE A 70 2.30 -16.38 -9.14
C ILE A 70 1.51 -17.30 -8.19
N ASP A 71 1.57 -17.05 -6.88
CA ASP A 71 0.81 -17.82 -5.86
C ASP A 71 -0.71 -17.76 -6.11
N PHE A 72 -1.22 -16.60 -6.53
CA PHE A 72 -2.64 -16.42 -6.85
C PHE A 72 -3.08 -17.10 -8.17
N HIS A 73 -2.13 -17.39 -9.08
CA HIS A 73 -2.42 -18.06 -10.36
C HIS A 73 -2.24 -19.58 -10.34
N ASP A 74 -1.57 -20.13 -9.33
CA ASP A 74 -1.40 -21.60 -9.18
C ASP A 74 -2.65 -22.26 -8.55
N SER A 75 -3.50 -21.49 -7.86
CA SER A 75 -4.70 -22.00 -7.19
C SER A 75 -5.93 -22.21 -8.11
N ALA A 76 -5.76 -22.17 -9.44
CA ALA A 76 -6.86 -22.28 -10.42
C ALA A 76 -6.78 -23.54 -11.33
N THR A 77 -6.11 -24.60 -10.88
CA THR A 77 -6.19 -25.92 -11.53
C THR A 77 -6.44 -27.02 -10.50
N GLY A 78 -7.72 -27.25 -10.21
CA GLY A 78 -8.25 -28.44 -9.56
C GLY A 78 -9.61 -28.74 -10.15
#